data_AF-U5QNZ0-F1
#
_entry.id   AF-U5QNZ0-F1
#
_cell.length_a   1.000
_cell.length_b   1.000
_cell.length_c   1.000
_cell.angle_alpha   90.00
_cell.angle_beta   90.00
_cell.angle_gamma   90.00
#
_symmetry.space_group_name_H-M   'P 1'
#
loop_
_entity.id
_entity.type
_entity.pdbx_description
1 polymer ?
#
loop_
_entity_poly.entity_id
_entity_poly.type
_entity_poly.pdbx_seq_one_letter_code
_entity_poly.pdbx_strand_id
1 'polypeptide(L)'
;MNAATTGLIALEAFLKLPETKPASEYIDGEIIQKPMPKGRHSRLQARLCTVVNAGAEGQKIAYAFPERRCSFGGRSIVPDISVLGQGGSAGPAGNRTCSHR
;
A
#
# COMPACT_ATOMS: atom_id res chain seq x y z
N MET A 1 -10.81 -15.01 26.49
CA MET A 1 -9.53 -15.68 26.19
C MET A 1 -9.23 -15.39 24.73
N ASN A 2 -8.33 -14.45 24.42
CA ASN A 2 -7.95 -14.15 23.03
C ASN A 2 -6.54 -14.66 22.82
N ALA A 3 -6.42 -15.86 22.26
CA ALA A 3 -5.16 -16.35 21.73
C ALA A 3 -4.88 -15.56 20.45
N ALA A 4 -3.96 -14.60 20.50
CA ALA A 4 -3.33 -14.10 19.29
C ALA A 4 -2.49 -15.25 18.74
N THR A 5 -2.89 -15.78 17.59
CA THR A 5 -2.19 -16.85 16.91
C THR A 5 -0.88 -16.29 16.34
N THR A 6 0.17 -16.26 17.15
CA THR A 6 1.52 -15.88 16.72
C THR A 6 2.13 -17.04 15.94
N GLY A 7 1.58 -17.32 14.76
CA GLY A 7 2.22 -18.13 13.73
C GLY A 7 2.72 -17.18 12.65
N LEU A 8 4.05 -17.08 12.49
CA LEU A 8 4.65 -16.36 11.37
C LEU A 8 4.03 -16.90 10.06
N ILE A 9 3.26 -16.07 9.36
CA ILE A 9 2.70 -16.41 8.05
C ILE A 9 3.71 -16.01 6.98
N ALA A 10 3.91 -16.83 5.95
CA ALA A 10 4.73 -16.44 4.79
C ALA A 10 4.02 -15.33 3.99
N LEU A 11 4.79 -14.41 3.40
CA LEU A 11 4.25 -13.32 2.58
C LEU A 11 3.37 -13.84 1.44
N GLU A 12 3.76 -14.94 0.80
CA GLU A 12 3.02 -15.57 -0.30
C GLU A 12 1.68 -16.14 0.15
N ALA A 13 1.59 -16.57 1.42
CA ALA A 13 0.32 -17.01 2.01
C ALA A 13 -0.56 -15.81 2.35
N PHE A 14 0.02 -14.73 2.89
CA PHE A 14 -0.70 -13.47 3.12
C PHE A 14 -1.31 -12.91 1.82
N LEU A 15 -0.55 -12.86 0.72
CA LEU A 15 -1.01 -12.31 -0.57
C LEU A 15 -2.15 -13.11 -1.22
N LYS A 16 -2.44 -14.33 -0.75
CA LYS A 16 -3.58 -15.15 -1.20
C LYS A 16 -4.84 -14.92 -0.37
N LEU A 17 -4.74 -14.24 0.76
CA LEU A 17 -5.89 -13.89 1.59
C LEU A 17 -6.75 -12.84 0.87
N PRO A 18 -8.07 -12.84 1.09
CA PRO A 18 -8.95 -11.80 0.55
C PRO A 18 -8.62 -10.44 1.16
N GLU A 19 -8.75 -9.38 0.35
CA GLU A 19 -8.64 -8.00 0.82
C GLU A 19 -9.69 -7.68 1.88
N THR A 20 -9.30 -6.88 2.88
CA THR A 20 -10.13 -6.48 4.02
C THR A 20 -10.47 -4.99 3.96
N LYS A 21 -11.47 -4.57 4.76
CA LYS A 21 -11.81 -3.15 4.95
C LYS A 21 -11.94 -2.83 6.45
N PRO A 22 -11.07 -1.98 7.01
CA PRO A 22 -9.87 -1.38 6.41
C PRO A 22 -8.83 -2.45 6.03
N ALA A 23 -7.92 -2.10 5.13
CA ALA A 23 -6.95 -3.04 4.58
C ALA A 23 -6.04 -3.66 5.65
N SER A 24 -5.67 -4.92 5.46
CA SER A 24 -4.63 -5.60 6.23
C SER A 24 -3.27 -5.40 5.57
N GLU A 25 -2.25 -5.16 6.40
CA GLU A 25 -0.85 -5.03 6.04
C GLU A 25 -0.07 -6.21 6.59
N TYR A 26 1.03 -6.55 5.92
CA TYR A 26 1.96 -7.58 6.33
C TYR A 26 3.32 -6.95 6.61
N ILE A 27 3.74 -7.04 7.88
CA ILE A 27 4.98 -6.46 8.38
C ILE A 27 5.65 -7.51 9.26
N ASP A 28 6.86 -7.91 8.89
CA ASP A 28 7.74 -8.79 9.68
C ASP A 28 7.09 -10.12 10.14
N GLY A 29 6.25 -10.73 9.29
CA GLY A 29 5.59 -12.01 9.59
C GLY A 29 4.19 -11.88 10.19
N GLU A 30 3.74 -10.67 10.48
CA GLU A 30 2.47 -10.39 11.14
C GLU A 30 1.48 -9.74 10.20
N ILE A 31 0.18 -10.00 10.43
CA ILE A 31 -0.93 -9.34 9.75
C ILE A 31 -1.49 -8.26 10.68
N ILE A 32 -1.38 -7.00 10.26
CA ILE A 32 -1.84 -5.83 11.02
C ILE A 32 -2.94 -5.14 10.23
N GLN A 33 -4.11 -4.95 10.82
CA GLN A 33 -5.21 -4.25 10.15
C GLN A 33 -5.10 -2.73 10.35
N LYS A 34 -5.26 -1.96 9.26
CA LYS A 34 -5.32 -0.49 9.35
C LYS A 34 -6.49 -0.04 10.24
N PRO A 35 -6.34 1.08 10.96
CA PRO A 35 -7.46 1.68 11.67
C PRO A 35 -8.53 2.16 10.68
N MET A 36 -9.78 2.20 11.12
CA MET A 36 -10.86 2.79 10.34
C MET A 36 -10.55 4.28 10.04
N PRO A 37 -10.52 4.71 8.77
CA PRO A 37 -10.23 6.09 8.45
C PRO A 37 -11.32 7.02 8.99
N LYS A 38 -10.91 8.21 9.44
CA LYS A 38 -11.81 9.27 9.91
C LYS A 38 -11.87 10.39 8.88
N GLY A 39 -12.97 11.15 8.85
CA GLY A 39 -13.17 12.20 7.83
C GLY A 39 -12.04 13.24 7.73
N ARG A 40 -11.38 13.61 8.84
CA ARG A 40 -10.21 14.50 8.81
C ARG A 40 -9.01 13.88 8.08
N HIS A 41 -8.75 12.60 8.32
CA HIS A 41 -7.70 11.83 7.64
C HIS A 41 -8.02 11.70 6.14
N SER A 42 -9.23 11.27 5.79
CA SER A 42 -9.66 11.15 4.39
C SER A 42 -9.61 12.48 3.62
N ARG A 43 -9.98 13.60 4.28
CA ARG A 43 -9.88 14.94 3.68
C ARG A 43 -8.43 15.33 3.41
N LEU A 44 -7.52 15.05 4.34
CA LEU A 44 -6.10 15.34 4.18
C LEU A 44 -5.49 14.47 3.06
N GLN A 45 -5.77 13.17 3.08
CA GLN A 45 -5.34 12.22 2.06
C GLN A 45 -5.77 12.66 0.65
N ALA A 46 -7.06 12.95 0.47
CA ALA A 46 -7.58 13.39 -0.83
C ALA A 46 -6.90 14.68 -1.31
N ARG A 47 -6.75 15.68 -0.44
CA ARG A 47 -6.11 16.97 -0.80
C ARG A 47 -4.64 16.80 -1.15
N LEU A 48 -3.90 16.03 -0.36
CA LEU A 48 -2.49 15.79 -0.62
C LEU A 48 -2.30 15.03 -1.95
N CYS A 49 -3.12 14.02 -2.23
CA CYS A 49 -3.09 13.29 -3.49
C CYS A 49 -3.34 14.22 -4.68
N THR A 50 -4.34 15.10 -4.60
CA THR A 50 -4.63 16.10 -5.64
C THR A 50 -3.45 17.06 -5.87
N VAL A 51 -2.84 17.57 -4.79
CA VAL A 51 -1.72 18.52 -4.91
C VAL A 51 -0.50 17.86 -5.57
N VAL A 52 -0.20 16.61 -5.21
CA VAL A 52 0.91 15.87 -5.84
C VAL A 52 0.64 15.64 -7.33
N ASN A 53 -0.56 15.17 -7.70
CA ASN A 53 -0.90 14.92 -9.11
C ASN A 53 -0.89 16.22 -9.94
N ALA A 54 -1.41 17.32 -9.40
CA ALA A 54 -1.37 18.61 -10.09
C ALA A 54 0.05 19.07 -10.45
N GLY A 55 1.05 18.76 -9.61
CA GLY A 55 2.45 19.11 -9.85
C GLY A 55 3.21 18.12 -10.76
N ALA A 56 2.82 16.85 -10.76
CA ALA A 56 3.62 15.77 -11.36
C ALA A 56 3.02 15.15 -12.64
N GLU A 57 1.70 15.05 -12.72
CA GLU A 57 1.00 14.25 -13.74
C GLU A 57 1.10 14.89 -15.14
N GLY A 58 0.88 16.21 -15.23
CA GLY A 58 0.95 16.94 -16.51
C GLY A 58 2.32 16.89 -17.18
N GLN A 59 3.39 16.86 -16.36
CA GLN A 59 4.77 16.71 -16.81
C GLN A 59 5.20 15.25 -16.91
N LYS A 60 4.30 14.29 -16.68
CA LYS A 60 4.57 12.85 -16.76
C LYS A 60 5.71 12.40 -15.84
N ILE A 61 5.89 13.06 -14.70
CA ILE A 61 6.96 12.76 -13.74
C ILE A 61 6.56 11.56 -12.88
N ALA A 62 5.36 11.65 -12.29
CA ALA A 62 4.85 10.68 -11.34
C ALA A 62 3.33 10.76 -11.20
N TYR A 63 2.77 9.74 -10.54
CA TYR A 63 1.35 9.63 -10.21
C TYR A 63 1.21 9.27 -8.73
N ALA A 64 0.29 9.94 -8.04
CA ALA A 64 -0.11 9.66 -6.67
C ALA A 64 -1.40 8.84 -6.66
N PHE A 65 -1.38 7.76 -5.90
CA PHE A 65 -2.49 6.82 -5.74
C PHE A 65 -2.87 6.71 -4.26
N PRO A 66 -4.14 6.91 -3.88
CA PRO A 66 -4.59 6.66 -2.53
C PRO A 66 -4.75 5.14 -2.29
N GLU A 67 -4.45 4.68 -1.07
CA GLU A 67 -4.73 3.32 -0.59
C GLU A 67 -4.24 2.19 -1.54
N ARG A 68 -3.08 2.38 -2.19
CA ARG A 68 -2.52 1.39 -3.13
C ARG A 68 -1.62 0.40 -2.41
N ARG A 69 -1.94 -0.90 -2.53
CA ARG A 69 -1.07 -1.97 -2.00
C ARG A 69 0.30 -1.97 -2.66
N CYS A 70 1.33 -2.09 -1.83
CA CYS A 70 2.74 -2.07 -2.18
C CYS A 70 3.44 -3.24 -1.49
N SER A 71 3.93 -4.20 -2.28
CA SER A 71 4.68 -5.34 -1.75
C SER A 71 6.15 -5.25 -2.12
N PHE A 72 7.02 -5.13 -1.11
CA PHE A 72 8.46 -5.04 -1.33
C PHE A 72 9.25 -5.46 -0.11
N GLY A 73 10.47 -5.97 -0.33
CA GLY A 73 11.40 -6.30 0.76
C GLY A 73 10.81 -7.23 1.82
N GLY A 74 10.00 -8.21 1.40
CA GLY A 74 9.32 -9.12 2.32
C GLY A 74 8.16 -8.49 3.09
N ARG A 75 7.63 -7.33 2.70
CA ARG A 75 6.47 -6.66 3.32
C ARG A 75 5.36 -6.42 2.30
N SER A 76 4.12 -6.24 2.76
CA SER A 76 3.00 -5.83 1.90
C SER A 76 2.10 -4.84 2.64
N ILE A 77 2.23 -3.56 2.31
CA ILE A 77 1.58 -2.45 3.01
C ILE A 77 0.58 -1.74 2.10
N VAL A 78 -0.32 -0.95 2.69
CA VAL A 78 -1.27 -0.07 2.01
C VAL A 78 -1.10 1.36 2.54
N PRO A 79 -0.11 2.11 2.01
CA PRO A 79 0.10 3.48 2.40
C PRO A 79 -1.14 4.32 2.12
N ASP A 80 -1.33 5.39 2.89
CA ASP A 80 -2.41 6.34 2.62
C ASP A 80 -2.25 6.96 1.23
N ILE A 81 -1.02 7.28 0.80
CA ILE A 81 -0.70 7.75 -0.55
C ILE A 81 0.61 7.11 -1.02
N SER A 82 0.60 6.55 -2.22
CA SER A 82 1.77 6.04 -2.93
C SER A 82 2.07 6.93 -4.13
N VAL A 83 3.26 7.52 -4.21
CA VAL A 83 3.71 8.33 -5.36
C VAL A 83 4.71 7.53 -6.18
N LEU A 84 4.38 7.26 -7.44
CA LEU A 84 5.13 6.36 -8.30
C LEU A 84 5.54 7.09 -9.59
N GLY A 85 6.82 7.04 -9.95
CA GLY A 85 7.34 7.66 -11.16
C GLY A 85 6.86 6.96 -12.44
N GLN A 86 6.79 7.70 -13.55
CA GLN A 86 6.32 7.17 -14.83
C GLN A 86 7.16 5.97 -15.36
N GLY A 87 8.47 5.98 -15.10
CA GLY A 87 9.39 4.88 -15.45
C GLY A 87 9.49 3.77 -14.40
N GLY A 88 8.65 3.80 -13.35
CA GLY A 88 8.63 2.81 -12.27
C GLY A 88 7.95 1.50 -12.67
N SER A 89 8.25 0.97 -13.86
CA SER A 89 7.92 -0.40 -14.23
C SER A 89 8.98 -1.32 -13.61
N ALA A 90 8.52 -2.24 -12.78
CA ALA A 90 9.18 -3.51 -12.44
C ALA A 90 10.72 -3.52 -12.55
N GLY A 91 11.40 -3.34 -11.42
CA GLY A 91 12.74 -3.94 -11.29
C GLY A 91 12.66 -5.46 -11.56
N PRO A 92 13.77 -6.11 -11.94
CA PRO A 92 13.79 -7.52 -12.31
C PRO A 92 13.04 -8.35 -11.28
N ALA A 93 12.15 -9.22 -11.78
CA ALA A 93 11.22 -10.03 -11.02
C ALA A 93 11.86 -10.56 -9.72
N GLY A 94 11.36 -10.09 -8.58
CA GLY A 94 11.85 -10.59 -7.31
C GLY A 94 11.22 -9.96 -6.08
N ASN A 95 11.09 -8.63 -5.98
CA ASN A 95 10.73 -8.05 -4.66
C ASN A 95 10.21 -6.60 -4.64
N ARG A 96 9.65 -6.05 -5.72
CA ARG A 96 9.07 -4.69 -5.72
C ARG A 96 7.82 -4.59 -6.60
N THR A 97 6.64 -4.69 -6.01
CA THR A 97 5.35 -4.43 -6.67
C THR A 97 4.56 -3.36 -5.92
N CYS A 98 4.84 -2.10 -6.26
CA CYS A 98 3.82 -1.06 -6.28
C CYS A 98 3.44 -0.89 -7.77
N SER A 99 2.80 -1.89 -8.37
CA SER A 99 2.58 -1.87 -9.82
C SER A 99 1.46 -0.89 -10.20
N HIS A 100 1.59 -0.23 -11.35
CA HIS A 100 0.62 0.73 -11.90
C HIS A 100 -0.61 0.10 -12.58
N ARG A 101 -0.81 -1.23 -12.49
CA ARG A 101 -1.90 -1.92 -13.20
C ARG A 101 -3.22 -1.16 -13.17
#